data_AF-Q99N48-F1
#
_entry.id   AF-Q99N48-F1
#
_cell.length_a   1.000
_cell.length_b   1.000
_cell.length_c   1.000
_cell.angle_alpha   90.00
_cell.angle_beta   90.00
_cell.angle_gamma   90.00
#
_symmetry.space_group_name_H-M   'P 1'
#
loop_
_entity.id
_entity.type
_entity.pdbx_description
1 polymer ?
#
loop_
_entity_poly.entity_id
_entity_poly.type
_entity_poly.pdbx_seq_one_letter_code
_entity_poly.pdbx_strand_id
1 'polypeptide(L)'
;MAHEVDLESFKELERDIILRVLYRDQTVQSTEEERVRKLKSHLQHLRWKGAKSSSQEYKEKCCARCQRALGLLLNRGAVCQGCSHRVCSECRVFLRRTRAWKCTVCFEDRNVKIKTGEWFFEERARKFPTAGRRETAGAKLLQSYQRLSKISVVPPTPPPFSESQCSSSSRLQELGHFRGFNKSVENLFLSVTTQMRKLSKSQNDMTSEKHLLAMDPRQCVGHTERRSQSDTAVNVTSRKASTPDILKAFHQEDPKHPPDPVLKQDTPPSSPTHSAVFSGGLRHGSLISINSTCTEMGNFDNANVTGEIEFAIHYCVKSCSLEICIKTCKNLAYGEEKKRKCNPYVKTYLLPDRSSQGKRKTRVQKNTLDPTFEETLKYQVDPGQLMTRRLQVSVWHLGTLARRVFLGEVILPLAMWDFKDSTAQNARWYPLRAKAEKYEENIPQNNGELAVRAKLVLPAGPRKPQEAQEGQLALNGQLCLVVLGAKNLPVRSDGTLNSFVKGCLTLPNQQKLRVKSPVLKKQACPQWKHSFVFNGVSSSQLRQSTLELTVWDQAIFGMNDRLLGEARLGSKGGAAGCPDSGSQSKLQWHRVLSSPNLWTDMTLVLH
;
A
#
# COMPACT_ATOMS: atom_id res chain seq x y z
N MET A 1 -12.56 -23.86 -25.26
CA MET A 1 -11.71 -23.09 -26.18
C MET A 1 -11.78 -21.65 -25.73
N ALA A 2 -10.69 -21.04 -25.27
CA ALA A 2 -10.69 -19.62 -24.98
C ALA A 2 -10.67 -18.90 -26.33
N HIS A 3 -11.70 -18.12 -26.64
CA HIS A 3 -11.65 -17.23 -27.80
C HIS A 3 -10.43 -16.31 -27.61
N GLU A 4 -9.43 -16.50 -28.46
CA GLU A 4 -8.24 -15.66 -28.46
C GLU A 4 -8.70 -14.26 -28.89
N VAL A 5 -8.57 -13.31 -27.96
CA VAL A 5 -9.10 -11.95 -28.16
C VAL A 5 -8.26 -11.29 -29.24
N ASP A 6 -8.87 -11.00 -30.39
CA ASP A 6 -8.23 -10.26 -31.46
C ASP A 6 -8.49 -8.76 -31.30
N LEU A 7 -7.42 -7.96 -31.28
CA LEU A 7 -7.49 -6.51 -31.10
C LEU A 7 -8.12 -5.79 -32.31
N GLU A 8 -8.12 -6.41 -33.49
CA GLU A 8 -8.74 -5.84 -34.69
C GLU A 8 -10.28 -5.89 -34.66
N SER A 9 -10.88 -6.72 -33.80
CA SER A 9 -12.34 -6.81 -33.64
C SER A 9 -12.97 -5.63 -32.89
N PHE A 10 -12.15 -4.81 -32.22
CA PHE A 10 -12.60 -3.65 -31.46
C PHE A 10 -12.67 -2.40 -32.34
N LYS A 11 -13.60 -1.49 -32.03
CA LYS A 11 -13.66 -0.20 -32.73
C LYS A 11 -12.40 0.61 -32.44
N GLU A 12 -12.03 1.53 -33.34
CA GLU A 12 -10.74 2.23 -33.27
C GLU A 12 -10.46 2.89 -31.91
N LEU A 13 -11.46 3.52 -31.31
CA LEU A 13 -11.37 4.12 -29.98
C LEU A 13 -11.13 3.09 -28.87
N GLU A 14 -11.85 1.97 -28.88
CA GLU A 14 -11.68 0.88 -27.90
C GLU A 14 -10.29 0.25 -28.06
N ARG A 15 -9.88 -0.02 -29.30
CA ARG A 15 -8.57 -0.55 -29.65
C ARG A 15 -7.46 0.37 -29.16
N ASP A 16 -7.56 1.69 -29.38
CA ASP A 16 -6.56 2.66 -28.91
C ASP A 16 -6.47 2.69 -27.37
N ILE A 17 -7.60 2.64 -26.67
CA ILE A 17 -7.61 2.55 -25.19
C ILE A 17 -6.93 1.27 -24.72
N ILE A 18 -7.25 0.11 -25.31
CA ILE A 18 -6.65 -1.17 -24.96
C ILE A 18 -5.15 -1.16 -25.24
N LEU A 19 -4.72 -0.68 -26.42
CA LEU A 19 -3.31 -0.56 -26.77
C LEU A 19 -2.54 0.34 -25.80
N ARG A 20 -3.12 1.48 -25.38
CA ARG A 20 -2.51 2.34 -24.35
C ARG A 20 -2.30 1.60 -23.02
N VAL A 21 -3.21 0.72 -22.62
CA VAL A 21 -3.04 -0.12 -21.42
C VAL A 21 -1.94 -1.16 -21.64
N LEU A 22 -1.93 -1.84 -22.79
CA LEU A 22 -0.92 -2.85 -23.13
C LEU A 22 0.49 -2.26 -23.21
N TYR A 23 0.69 -1.09 -23.84
CA TYR A 23 1.98 -0.41 -23.89
C TYR A 23 2.44 0.07 -22.50
N ARG A 24 1.52 0.52 -21.65
CA ARG A 24 1.83 0.85 -20.24
C ARG A 24 2.27 -0.39 -19.45
N ASP A 25 1.56 -1.50 -19.61
CA ASP A 25 1.90 -2.77 -18.99
C ASP A 25 3.28 -3.27 -19.47
N GLN A 26 3.56 -3.22 -20.78
CA GLN A 26 4.87 -3.53 -21.36
C GLN A 26 5.99 -2.66 -20.75
N THR A 27 5.74 -1.37 -20.53
CA THR A 27 6.72 -0.44 -19.92
C THR A 27 6.98 -0.78 -18.44
N VAL A 28 5.96 -1.18 -17.70
CA VAL A 28 6.10 -1.61 -16.30
C VAL A 28 6.86 -2.92 -16.23
N GLN A 29 6.52 -3.89 -17.09
CA GLN A 29 7.21 -5.17 -17.19
C GLN A 29 8.69 -4.99 -17.54
N SER A 30 9.03 -4.16 -18.53
CA SER A 30 10.45 -3.91 -18.91
C SER A 30 11.25 -3.26 -17.78
N THR A 31 10.64 -2.34 -17.03
CA THR A 31 11.25 -1.73 -15.85
C THR A 31 11.52 -2.76 -14.74
N GLU A 32 10.56 -3.67 -14.52
CA GLU A 32 10.67 -4.73 -13.53
C GLU A 32 11.71 -5.79 -13.94
N GLU A 33 11.76 -6.16 -15.21
CA GLU A 33 12.80 -7.04 -15.77
C GLU A 33 14.21 -6.45 -15.60
N GLU A 34 14.39 -5.15 -15.84
CA GLU A 34 15.66 -4.46 -15.60
C GLU A 34 16.03 -4.45 -14.11
N ARG A 35 15.06 -4.24 -13.22
CA ARG A 35 15.28 -4.35 -11.76
C ARG A 35 15.73 -5.76 -11.37
N VAL A 36 15.07 -6.79 -11.91
CA VAL A 36 15.41 -8.21 -11.68
C VAL A 36 16.80 -8.51 -12.25
N ARG A 37 17.14 -8.03 -13.44
CA ARG A 37 18.45 -8.17 -14.09
C ARG A 37 19.56 -7.58 -13.21
N LYS A 38 19.38 -6.38 -12.66
CA LYS A 38 20.32 -5.74 -11.73
C LYS A 38 20.53 -6.56 -10.45
N LEU A 39 19.44 -7.07 -9.86
CA LEU A 39 19.53 -7.93 -8.67
C LEU A 39 20.29 -9.23 -8.95
N LYS A 40 20.00 -9.88 -10.08
CA LYS A 40 20.68 -11.12 -10.49
C LYS A 40 22.16 -10.87 -10.84
N SER A 41 22.50 -9.75 -11.48
CA SER A 41 23.88 -9.34 -11.75
C SER A 41 24.67 -9.08 -10.46
N HIS A 42 24.08 -8.40 -9.46
CA HIS A 42 24.72 -8.24 -8.15
C HIS A 42 24.97 -9.58 -7.46
N LEU A 43 24.01 -10.52 -7.50
CA LEU A 43 24.21 -11.86 -6.97
C LEU A 43 25.34 -12.63 -7.70
N GLN A 44 25.43 -12.50 -9.03
CA GLN A 44 26.51 -13.09 -9.82
C GLN A 44 27.87 -12.49 -9.45
N HIS A 45 27.95 -11.17 -9.28
CA HIS A 45 29.17 -10.50 -8.83
C HIS A 45 29.61 -10.97 -7.44
N LEU A 46 28.66 -11.17 -6.50
CA LEU A 46 28.94 -11.76 -5.18
C LEU A 46 29.44 -13.20 -5.27
N ARG A 47 28.90 -14.01 -6.21
CA ARG A 47 29.38 -15.37 -6.47
C ARG A 47 30.82 -15.35 -7.01
N TRP A 48 31.13 -14.45 -7.94
CA TRP A 48 32.47 -14.31 -8.54
C TRP A 48 33.52 -13.76 -7.58
N LYS A 49 33.18 -12.82 -6.68
CA LYS A 49 34.13 -12.34 -5.67
C LYS A 49 34.73 -13.46 -4.80
N GLY A 50 34.00 -14.56 -4.62
CA GLY A 50 34.49 -15.74 -3.91
C GLY A 50 35.21 -16.76 -4.81
N ALA A 51 35.01 -16.73 -6.13
CA ALA A 51 35.59 -17.68 -7.07
C ALA A 51 36.96 -17.17 -7.57
N LYS A 52 38.02 -17.43 -6.80
CA LYS A 52 39.38 -17.30 -7.33
C LYS A 52 39.84 -18.66 -7.85
N SER A 53 40.10 -18.64 -9.17
CA SER A 53 40.97 -19.52 -9.96
C SER A 53 40.97 -20.99 -9.57
N SER A 54 40.45 -21.80 -10.49
CA SER A 54 40.50 -23.25 -10.60
C SER A 54 41.93 -23.87 -10.61
N SER A 55 42.89 -23.30 -9.87
CA SER A 55 44.30 -23.67 -9.91
C SER A 55 44.92 -23.88 -8.53
N GLN A 56 44.13 -23.94 -7.46
CA GLN A 56 44.66 -24.33 -6.15
C GLN A 56 43.70 -25.30 -5.48
N GLU A 57 44.20 -26.53 -5.34
CA GLU A 57 43.71 -27.54 -4.41
C GLU A 57 43.08 -26.88 -3.20
N TYR A 58 41.88 -27.34 -2.90
CA TYR A 58 41.06 -26.92 -1.79
C TYR A 58 41.85 -27.12 -0.49
N LYS A 59 42.76 -26.19 -0.16
CA LYS A 59 43.38 -26.14 1.17
C LYS A 59 42.21 -25.85 2.09
N GLU A 60 41.78 -26.86 2.82
CA GLU A 60 40.61 -26.91 3.71
C GLU A 60 40.51 -25.76 4.73
N LYS A 61 41.54 -24.91 4.77
CA LYS A 61 41.77 -23.81 5.68
C LYS A 61 41.49 -22.43 5.06
N CYS A 62 40.66 -22.28 4.03
CA CYS A 62 40.28 -20.96 3.48
C CYS A 62 38.77 -20.73 3.48
N CYS A 63 38.34 -19.48 3.70
CA CYS A 63 36.94 -19.08 3.61
C CYS A 63 36.47 -19.03 2.15
N ALA A 64 35.45 -19.80 1.78
CA ALA A 64 34.92 -19.84 0.41
C ALA A 64 34.23 -18.54 -0.10
N ARG A 65 34.30 -17.44 0.67
CA ARG A 65 33.67 -16.15 0.33
C ARG A 65 34.69 -15.03 0.26
N CYS A 66 35.50 -14.86 1.30
CA CYS A 66 36.53 -13.81 1.35
C CYS A 66 37.96 -14.33 1.14
N GLN A 67 38.14 -15.65 0.99
CA GLN A 67 39.44 -16.32 0.79
C GLN A 67 40.46 -16.11 1.92
N ARG A 68 40.06 -15.53 3.06
CA ARG A 68 40.92 -15.44 4.26
C ARG A 68 41.20 -16.84 4.81
N ALA A 69 42.43 -17.06 5.25
CA ALA A 69 42.84 -18.26 5.97
C ALA A 69 42.00 -18.41 7.25
N LEU A 70 41.52 -19.62 7.49
CA LEU A 70 40.77 -20.05 8.67
C LEU A 70 41.78 -20.57 9.69
N GLY A 71 41.73 -20.05 10.91
CA GLY A 71 42.68 -20.40 11.95
C GLY A 71 42.45 -21.79 12.54
N LEU A 72 43.49 -22.33 13.19
CA LEU A 72 43.44 -23.60 13.92
C LEU A 72 42.75 -23.50 15.28
N LEU A 73 42.74 -22.33 15.91
CA LEU A 73 42.14 -22.10 17.24
C LEU A 73 40.94 -21.15 17.14
N LEU A 74 41.17 -19.97 16.55
CA LEU A 74 40.15 -18.96 16.32
C LEU A 74 39.72 -18.97 14.85
N ASN A 75 38.43 -18.73 14.58
CA ASN A 75 37.89 -18.63 13.22
C ASN A 75 38.16 -19.85 12.31
N ARG A 76 38.01 -21.08 12.83
CA ARG A 76 38.07 -22.37 12.08
C ARG A 76 37.12 -22.50 10.88
N GLY A 77 36.26 -21.50 10.66
CA GLY A 77 35.18 -21.54 9.69
C GLY A 77 34.05 -22.48 10.12
N ALA A 78 32.90 -22.34 9.46
CA ALA A 78 31.75 -23.23 9.66
C ALA A 78 31.08 -23.47 8.30
N VAL A 79 30.42 -24.60 8.16
CA VAL A 79 29.82 -25.04 6.90
C VAL A 79 28.44 -24.42 6.73
N CYS A 80 28.22 -23.75 5.61
CA CYS A 80 26.94 -23.12 5.31
C CYS A 80 25.87 -24.16 4.95
N GLN A 81 24.76 -24.17 5.68
CA GLN A 81 23.59 -25.05 5.44
C GLN A 81 22.85 -24.82 4.10
N GLY A 82 23.36 -23.94 3.23
CA GLY A 82 22.77 -23.68 1.91
C GLY A 82 23.63 -24.12 0.72
N CYS A 83 24.95 -24.10 0.85
CA CYS A 83 25.89 -24.43 -0.23
C CYS A 83 27.03 -25.37 0.21
N SER A 84 27.01 -25.81 1.47
CA SER A 84 28.02 -26.71 2.07
C SER A 84 29.47 -26.21 2.04
N HIS A 85 29.71 -24.94 1.70
CA HIS A 85 31.05 -24.35 1.78
C HIS A 85 31.41 -23.86 3.18
N ARG A 86 32.69 -23.99 3.56
CA ARG A 86 33.26 -23.48 4.82
C ARG A 86 33.53 -21.98 4.74
N VAL A 87 33.02 -21.21 5.70
CA VAL A 87 33.14 -19.74 5.74
C VAL A 87 33.55 -19.22 7.12
N CYS A 88 34.39 -18.17 7.15
CA CYS A 88 34.80 -17.46 8.37
C CYS A 88 33.60 -16.78 9.06
N SER A 89 33.76 -16.30 10.31
CA SER A 89 32.72 -15.59 11.06
C SER A 89 32.11 -14.42 10.28
N GLU A 90 32.96 -13.59 9.65
CA GLU A 90 32.57 -12.38 8.92
C GLU A 90 31.71 -12.66 7.68
N CYS A 91 31.82 -13.86 7.12
CA CYS A 91 31.05 -14.27 5.95
C CYS A 91 29.75 -15.00 6.31
N ARG A 92 29.36 -15.01 7.59
CA ARG A 92 28.10 -15.58 8.09
C ARG A 92 27.09 -14.48 8.31
N VAL A 93 25.91 -14.65 7.75
CA VAL A 93 24.77 -13.76 7.95
C VAL A 93 23.71 -14.51 8.77
N PHE A 94 23.44 -14.02 9.97
CA PHE A 94 22.43 -14.60 10.86
C PHE A 94 21.02 -14.26 10.37
N LEU A 95 20.17 -15.27 10.28
CA LEU A 95 18.77 -15.11 9.92
C LEU A 95 18.03 -14.51 11.11
N ARG A 96 17.27 -13.43 10.87
CA ARG A 96 16.61 -12.62 11.92
C ARG A 96 16.00 -13.48 13.04
N ARG A 97 16.47 -13.26 14.27
CA ARG A 97 16.02 -13.89 15.54
C ARG A 97 16.25 -15.40 15.68
N THR A 98 17.07 -16.01 14.84
CA THR A 98 17.45 -17.42 14.98
C THR A 98 18.95 -17.54 15.12
N ARG A 99 19.44 -18.61 15.77
CA ARG A 99 20.87 -18.98 15.74
C ARG A 99 21.30 -19.56 14.38
N ALA A 100 20.36 -19.72 13.45
CA ALA A 100 20.64 -20.16 12.10
C ALA A 100 21.30 -19.03 11.30
N TRP A 101 22.32 -19.40 10.54
CA TRP A 101 23.07 -18.49 9.68
C TRP A 101 23.25 -19.11 8.29
N LYS A 102 23.46 -18.26 7.28
CA LYS A 102 23.86 -18.67 5.93
C LYS A 102 25.09 -17.85 5.50
N CYS A 103 25.88 -18.34 4.55
CA CYS A 103 26.95 -17.53 3.99
C CYS A 103 26.37 -16.33 3.23
N THR A 104 27.16 -15.28 3.01
CA THR A 104 26.77 -14.06 2.30
C THR A 104 26.07 -14.34 0.96
N VAL A 105 26.60 -15.25 0.14
CA VAL A 105 26.00 -15.62 -1.16
C VAL A 105 24.64 -16.31 -0.99
N CYS A 106 24.50 -17.30 -0.10
CA CYS A 106 23.22 -17.97 0.11
C CYS A 106 22.17 -17.06 0.79
N PHE A 107 22.63 -16.08 1.57
CA PHE A 107 21.76 -15.07 2.14
C PHE A 107 21.23 -14.13 1.04
N GLU A 108 22.10 -13.63 0.17
CA GLU A 108 21.69 -12.77 -0.95
C GLU A 108 20.88 -13.51 -2.00
N ASP A 109 21.18 -14.78 -2.28
CA ASP A 109 20.38 -15.64 -3.15
C ASP A 109 18.93 -15.73 -2.67
N ARG A 110 18.73 -16.00 -1.37
CA ARG A 110 17.40 -15.98 -0.74
C ARG A 110 16.75 -14.60 -0.84
N ASN A 111 17.49 -13.52 -0.59
CA ASN A 111 16.96 -12.16 -0.68
C ASN A 111 16.53 -11.81 -2.11
N VAL A 112 17.28 -12.23 -3.13
CA VAL A 112 16.90 -12.05 -4.54
C VAL A 112 15.62 -12.82 -4.84
N LYS A 113 15.50 -14.09 -4.42
CA LYS A 113 14.25 -14.86 -4.60
C LYS A 113 13.03 -14.18 -3.95
N ILE A 114 13.19 -13.61 -2.76
CA ILE A 114 12.13 -12.85 -2.06
C ILE A 114 11.80 -11.56 -2.82
N LYS A 115 12.82 -10.75 -3.17
CA LYS A 115 12.66 -9.43 -3.84
C LYS A 115 12.14 -9.53 -5.27
N THR A 116 12.32 -10.66 -5.94
CA THR A 116 11.87 -10.90 -7.32
C THR A 116 10.57 -11.69 -7.38
N GLY A 117 10.09 -12.23 -6.26
CA GLY A 117 8.94 -13.13 -6.23
C GLY A 117 9.21 -14.52 -6.78
N GLU A 118 10.46 -14.87 -7.12
CA GLU A 118 10.85 -16.18 -7.67
C GLU A 118 10.41 -17.35 -6.77
N TRP A 119 10.42 -17.16 -5.45
CA TRP A 119 9.92 -18.16 -4.49
C TRP A 119 8.45 -18.55 -4.73
N PHE A 120 7.60 -17.59 -5.15
CA PHE A 120 6.19 -17.83 -5.41
C PHE A 120 6.01 -18.62 -6.70
N PHE A 121 6.79 -18.31 -7.73
CA PHE A 121 6.75 -19.04 -9.00
C PHE A 121 7.30 -20.45 -8.87
N GLU A 122 8.37 -20.65 -8.09
CA GLU A 122 8.88 -21.99 -7.73
C GLU A 122 7.79 -22.81 -7.02
N GLU A 123 7.08 -22.21 -6.06
CA GLU A 123 5.99 -22.87 -5.33
C GLU A 123 4.77 -23.16 -6.21
N ARG A 124 4.40 -22.22 -7.10
CA ARG A 124 3.31 -22.41 -8.08
C ARG A 124 3.66 -23.50 -9.09
N ALA A 125 4.89 -23.54 -9.60
CA ALA A 125 5.34 -24.58 -10.53
C ALA A 125 5.32 -25.97 -9.87
N ARG A 126 5.59 -26.07 -8.56
CA ARG A 126 5.46 -27.31 -7.80
C ARG A 126 4.00 -27.77 -7.67
N LYS A 127 3.07 -26.83 -7.47
CA LYS A 127 1.62 -27.13 -7.35
C LYS A 127 0.94 -27.36 -8.70
N PHE A 128 1.39 -26.68 -9.75
CA PHE A 128 0.79 -26.68 -11.09
C PHE A 128 1.89 -26.84 -12.16
N PRO A 129 2.43 -28.06 -12.34
CA PRO A 129 3.54 -28.31 -13.26
C PRO A 129 3.20 -28.01 -14.73
N THR A 130 1.93 -28.09 -15.09
CA THR A 130 1.40 -27.89 -16.45
C THR A 130 1.18 -26.42 -16.81
N ALA A 131 1.41 -25.48 -15.89
CA ALA A 131 1.31 -24.06 -16.20
C ALA A 131 2.50 -23.62 -17.07
N GLY A 132 2.24 -23.44 -18.37
CA GLY A 132 3.21 -23.02 -19.37
C GLY A 132 3.89 -21.66 -19.09
N ARG A 133 4.89 -21.38 -19.91
CA ARG A 133 5.87 -20.27 -19.81
C ARG A 133 5.22 -18.88 -19.59
N ARG A 134 5.99 -18.04 -18.91
CA ARG A 134 5.84 -16.67 -18.35
C ARG A 134 5.02 -15.59 -19.10
N GLU A 135 4.40 -15.85 -20.24
CA GLU A 135 3.74 -14.79 -21.00
C GLU A 135 2.42 -14.37 -20.37
N THR A 136 2.30 -13.09 -20.03
CA THR A 136 1.03 -12.50 -19.59
C THR A 136 0.08 -12.42 -20.78
N ALA A 137 -1.23 -12.47 -20.52
CA ALA A 137 -2.24 -12.30 -21.56
C ALA A 137 -2.03 -11.00 -22.36
N GLY A 138 -1.61 -9.92 -21.68
CA GLY A 138 -1.27 -8.65 -22.31
C GLY A 138 -0.08 -8.72 -23.27
N ALA A 139 0.98 -9.48 -22.92
CA ALA A 139 2.12 -9.68 -23.81
C ALA A 139 1.72 -10.44 -25.09
N LYS A 140 0.87 -11.47 -24.96
CA LYS A 140 0.35 -12.23 -26.11
C LYS A 140 -0.51 -11.37 -27.03
N LEU A 141 -1.42 -10.58 -26.46
CA LEU A 141 -2.26 -9.62 -27.18
C LEU A 141 -1.43 -8.58 -27.94
N LEU A 142 -0.40 -8.02 -27.31
CA LEU A 142 0.44 -7.02 -27.96
C LEU A 142 1.26 -7.65 -29.11
N GLN A 143 1.76 -8.88 -28.92
CA GLN A 143 2.53 -9.59 -29.94
C GLN A 143 1.66 -10.01 -31.13
N SER A 144 0.41 -10.43 -30.91
CA SER A 144 -0.52 -10.75 -32.00
C SER A 144 -0.86 -9.50 -32.81
N TYR A 145 -1.16 -8.38 -32.15
CA TYR A 145 -1.45 -7.12 -32.82
C TYR A 145 -0.25 -6.59 -33.62
N GLN A 146 0.97 -6.68 -33.08
CA GLN A 146 2.18 -6.27 -33.80
C GLN A 146 2.49 -7.15 -35.02
N ARG A 147 2.11 -8.44 -34.98
CA ARG A 147 2.23 -9.34 -36.14
C ARG A 147 1.24 -8.98 -37.24
N LEU A 148 0.03 -8.58 -36.88
CA LEU A 148 -1.02 -8.19 -37.82
C LEU A 148 -0.73 -6.80 -38.42
N SER A 149 -0.17 -5.89 -37.62
CA SER A 149 0.20 -4.54 -38.05
C SER A 149 1.49 -4.51 -38.89
N LYS A 150 1.62 -5.38 -39.91
CA LYS A 150 2.72 -5.49 -40.89
C LYS A 150 2.97 -4.22 -41.74
N ILE A 151 2.58 -3.05 -41.25
CA ILE A 151 3.08 -1.75 -41.67
C ILE A 151 4.47 -1.59 -41.03
N SER A 152 5.52 -1.98 -41.75
CA SER A 152 6.85 -1.52 -41.40
C SER A 152 6.83 0.00 -41.53
N VAL A 153 6.95 0.72 -40.42
CA VAL A 153 7.31 2.14 -40.49
C VAL A 153 8.72 2.16 -41.05
N VAL A 154 8.83 2.35 -42.37
CA VAL A 154 10.10 2.60 -43.05
C VAL A 154 10.62 3.89 -42.42
N PRO A 155 11.77 3.87 -41.71
CA PRO A 155 12.37 5.12 -41.25
C PRO A 155 12.51 6.03 -42.47
N PRO A 156 12.27 7.35 -42.33
CA PRO A 156 12.25 8.25 -43.48
C PRO A 156 13.51 7.99 -44.32
N THR A 157 13.29 7.51 -45.55
CA THR A 157 14.35 7.32 -46.52
C THR A 157 15.11 8.65 -46.58
N PRO A 158 16.43 8.69 -46.33
CA PRO A 158 17.17 9.93 -46.47
C PRO A 158 16.89 10.49 -47.87
N PRO A 159 16.65 11.80 -48.02
CA PRO A 159 16.39 12.39 -49.33
C PRO A 159 17.53 12.01 -50.27
N PRO A 160 17.23 11.66 -51.54
CA PRO A 160 18.26 11.32 -52.50
C PRO A 160 19.23 12.50 -52.64
N PHE A 161 20.52 12.21 -52.61
CA PHE A 161 21.55 13.17 -52.99
C PHE A 161 21.35 13.49 -54.48
N SER A 162 20.88 14.69 -54.79
CA SER A 162 20.85 15.19 -56.17
C SER A 162 22.23 15.79 -56.48
N GLU A 163 23.03 15.05 -57.24
CA GLU A 163 24.22 15.57 -57.92
C GLU A 163 23.79 16.71 -58.86
N SER A 164 24.34 17.91 -58.65
CA SER A 164 24.39 18.93 -59.70
C SER A 164 25.81 19.48 -59.73
N GLN A 165 26.34 19.46 -60.93
CA GLN A 165 27.74 19.69 -61.31
C GLN A 165 28.12 21.15 -61.11
N CYS A 166 29.29 21.42 -60.52
CA CYS A 166 30.19 22.51 -60.91
C CYS A 166 31.53 22.41 -60.18
N SER A 167 32.54 21.96 -60.92
CA SER A 167 33.86 22.60 -61.06
C SER A 167 34.60 23.08 -59.80
N SER A 168 35.61 22.32 -59.36
CA SER A 168 37.01 22.73 -59.14
C SER A 168 37.69 22.11 -57.89
N SER A 169 38.69 21.27 -58.19
CA SER A 169 40.01 21.10 -57.55
C SER A 169 40.19 20.73 -56.07
N SER A 170 41.08 19.72 -55.88
CA SER A 170 41.86 19.29 -54.69
C SER A 170 41.11 18.55 -53.56
N ARG A 171 41.17 17.20 -53.58
CA ARG A 171 42.06 16.29 -52.79
C ARG A 171 41.77 16.29 -51.28
N LEU A 172 41.16 15.20 -50.78
CA LEU A 172 41.78 14.15 -49.93
C LEU A 172 42.35 14.72 -48.62
N GLN A 173 41.93 14.37 -47.41
CA GLN A 173 41.72 13.03 -46.84
C GLN A 173 41.08 13.26 -45.45
N GLU A 174 39.95 12.63 -45.15
CA GLU A 174 39.82 11.52 -44.20
C GLU A 174 39.05 11.87 -42.90
N LEU A 175 37.92 11.16 -42.80
CA LEU A 175 37.18 10.72 -41.62
C LEU A 175 36.62 11.74 -40.61
N GLY A 176 35.33 12.00 -40.79
CA GLY A 176 34.38 11.40 -39.83
C GLY A 176 33.69 12.34 -38.84
N HIS A 177 33.48 13.61 -39.20
CA HIS A 177 32.58 14.52 -38.49
C HIS A 177 31.10 14.14 -38.69
N PHE A 178 30.60 13.09 -38.03
CA PHE A 178 29.15 12.87 -37.88
C PHE A 178 28.59 13.71 -36.72
N ARG A 179 28.65 15.04 -36.87
CA ARG A 179 28.10 16.02 -35.91
C ARG A 179 26.66 16.47 -36.23
N GLY A 180 26.00 15.86 -37.22
CA GLY A 180 24.66 16.26 -37.69
C GLY A 180 23.48 15.34 -37.28
N PHE A 181 23.70 14.06 -37.02
CA PHE A 181 22.59 13.12 -36.78
C PHE A 181 22.04 13.18 -35.34
N ASN A 182 22.89 13.50 -34.37
CA ASN A 182 22.53 13.47 -32.96
C ASN A 182 21.48 14.52 -32.57
N LYS A 183 21.39 15.67 -33.26
CA LYS A 183 20.43 16.73 -32.89
C LYS A 183 18.97 16.34 -33.15
N SER A 184 18.69 15.53 -34.17
CA SER A 184 17.33 15.03 -34.45
C SER A 184 16.92 13.95 -33.44
N VAL A 185 17.85 13.05 -33.09
CA VAL A 185 17.63 12.02 -32.07
C VAL A 185 17.48 12.65 -30.69
N GLU A 186 18.25 13.70 -30.36
CA GLU A 186 18.09 14.47 -29.13
C GLU A 186 16.74 15.20 -29.07
N ASN A 187 16.27 15.79 -30.17
CA ASN A 187 14.94 16.40 -30.23
C ASN A 187 13.82 15.36 -30.11
N LEU A 188 13.99 14.16 -30.69
CA LEU A 188 13.05 13.05 -30.51
C LEU A 188 13.09 12.54 -29.07
N PHE A 189 14.27 12.40 -28.45
CA PHE A 189 14.43 11.98 -27.06
C PHE A 189 13.85 13.04 -26.11
N LEU A 190 14.03 14.33 -26.40
CA LEU A 190 13.40 15.43 -25.69
C LEU A 190 11.89 15.42 -25.88
N SER A 191 11.37 15.18 -27.09
CA SER A 191 9.93 15.08 -27.35
C SER A 191 9.30 13.87 -26.64
N VAL A 192 9.95 12.71 -26.69
CA VAL A 192 9.53 11.48 -26.00
C VAL A 192 9.61 11.66 -24.49
N THR A 193 10.71 12.22 -23.95
CA THR A 193 10.82 12.48 -22.50
C THR A 193 9.85 13.57 -22.05
N THR A 194 9.51 14.54 -22.90
CA THR A 194 8.50 15.56 -22.61
C THR A 194 7.10 15.00 -22.67
N GLN A 195 6.79 14.13 -23.63
CA GLN A 195 5.55 13.35 -23.66
C GLN A 195 5.47 12.39 -22.47
N MET A 196 6.57 11.76 -22.07
CA MET A 196 6.63 10.93 -20.86
C MET A 196 6.46 11.76 -19.60
N ARG A 197 6.98 12.99 -19.52
CA ARG A 197 6.71 13.92 -18.41
C ARG A 197 5.27 14.42 -18.41
N LYS A 198 4.64 14.63 -19.57
CA LYS A 198 3.21 14.96 -19.70
C LYS A 198 2.33 13.78 -19.27
N LEU A 199 2.67 12.55 -19.67
CA LEU A 199 2.00 11.30 -19.27
C LEU A 199 2.24 10.97 -17.79
N SER A 200 3.40 11.31 -17.25
CA SER A 200 3.71 11.16 -15.82
C SER A 200 3.01 12.20 -14.95
N LYS A 201 2.55 13.33 -15.52
CA LYS A 201 1.70 14.33 -14.85
C LYS A 201 0.19 14.08 -15.05
N SER A 202 -0.22 13.31 -16.06
CA SER A 202 -1.63 12.98 -16.33
C SER A 202 -2.15 11.76 -15.57
N GLN A 203 -1.65 11.51 -14.36
CA GLN A 203 -2.11 10.42 -13.48
C GLN A 203 -3.57 10.55 -12.99
N ASN A 204 -4.38 11.40 -13.65
CA ASN A 204 -5.76 11.75 -13.32
C ASN A 204 -6.79 11.49 -14.45
N ASP A 205 -6.38 11.11 -15.67
CA ASP A 205 -7.31 11.05 -16.82
C ASP A 205 -7.83 9.64 -17.16
N MET A 206 -8.32 8.90 -16.16
CA MET A 206 -8.97 7.59 -16.39
C MET A 206 -10.25 7.49 -15.58
N THR A 207 -11.27 8.26 -15.97
CA THR A 207 -12.70 8.03 -15.64
C THR A 207 -13.55 9.08 -16.34
N SER A 208 -13.67 9.03 -17.67
CA SER A 208 -14.84 9.53 -18.41
C SER A 208 -14.65 9.25 -19.89
N GLU A 209 -15.06 8.06 -20.35
CA GLU A 209 -15.44 7.77 -21.74
C GLU A 209 -15.94 6.32 -21.75
N LYS A 210 -17.16 6.14 -21.25
CA LYS A 210 -17.84 4.84 -21.20
C LYS A 210 -19.29 4.99 -21.65
N HIS A 211 -19.53 5.73 -22.72
CA HIS A 211 -20.86 5.92 -23.30
C HIS A 211 -20.80 6.24 -24.79
N LEU A 212 -19.91 5.61 -25.54
CA LEU A 212 -20.05 5.46 -26.97
C LEU A 212 -19.56 4.04 -27.23
N LEU A 213 -20.25 3.29 -28.09
CA LEU A 213 -19.90 1.93 -28.51
C LEU A 213 -20.52 0.77 -27.68
N ALA A 214 -21.83 0.52 -27.86
CA ALA A 214 -22.40 -0.83 -28.01
C ALA A 214 -23.87 -0.69 -28.41
N MET A 215 -24.22 -1.15 -29.62
CA MET A 215 -25.60 -1.43 -30.00
C MET A 215 -25.91 -2.88 -29.58
N ASP A 216 -26.97 -3.06 -28.80
CA ASP A 216 -27.70 -4.34 -28.59
C ASP A 216 -28.70 -4.47 -29.76
N PRO A 217 -29.02 -5.67 -30.28
CA PRO A 217 -30.15 -6.38 -29.67
C PRO A 217 -30.11 -7.93 -29.71
N ARG A 218 -30.54 -8.50 -28.57
CA ARG A 218 -31.56 -9.57 -28.41
C ARG A 218 -31.12 -11.05 -28.30
N GLN A 219 -31.53 -11.59 -27.15
CA GLN A 219 -32.20 -12.89 -26.90
C GLN A 219 -31.51 -14.18 -27.37
N CYS A 220 -30.88 -14.90 -26.43
CA CYS A 220 -31.25 -16.31 -26.21
C CYS A 220 -30.89 -16.77 -24.79
N VAL A 221 -31.83 -17.51 -24.20
CA VAL A 221 -31.88 -18.06 -22.85
C VAL A 221 -31.17 -19.41 -22.81
N GLY A 222 -30.49 -19.74 -21.71
CA GLY A 222 -30.28 -21.15 -21.34
C GLY A 222 -28.92 -21.53 -20.73
N HIS A 223 -28.98 -21.83 -19.43
CA HIS A 223 -28.21 -22.86 -18.72
C HIS A 223 -26.72 -22.65 -18.34
N THR A 224 -26.55 -22.47 -17.01
CA THR A 224 -25.58 -23.08 -16.08
C THR A 224 -24.24 -23.60 -16.60
N GLU A 225 -23.14 -23.16 -15.99
CA GLU A 225 -22.30 -23.96 -15.07
C GLU A 225 -20.87 -23.37 -14.91
N ARG A 226 -20.43 -23.31 -13.64
CA ARG A 226 -19.06 -23.55 -13.14
C ARG A 226 -17.87 -22.90 -13.85
N ARG A 227 -17.24 -21.94 -13.17
CA ARG A 227 -15.76 -21.79 -13.00
C ARG A 227 -15.49 -20.54 -12.18
N SER A 228 -14.43 -20.39 -11.39
CA SER A 228 -13.47 -21.25 -10.72
C SER A 228 -12.70 -20.24 -9.85
N GLN A 229 -12.53 -20.55 -8.56
CA GLN A 229 -11.82 -19.71 -7.61
C GLN A 229 -10.31 -19.81 -7.86
N SER A 230 -9.63 -18.72 -8.21
CA SER A 230 -8.23 -18.48 -7.83
C SER A 230 -7.73 -17.09 -8.20
N ASP A 231 -6.79 -16.61 -7.38
CA ASP A 231 -5.83 -15.51 -7.59
C ASP A 231 -6.23 -14.08 -7.18
N THR A 232 -6.26 -13.89 -5.85
CA THR A 232 -5.94 -12.61 -5.19
C THR A 232 -4.44 -12.58 -4.87
N ALA A 233 -3.66 -11.67 -5.49
CA ALA A 233 -2.25 -11.46 -5.15
C ALA A 233 -1.96 -9.99 -4.78
N VAL A 234 -1.50 -9.81 -3.55
CA VAL A 234 -1.16 -8.54 -2.89
C VAL A 234 0.32 -8.21 -3.16
N ASN A 235 0.63 -6.96 -3.52
CA ASN A 235 2.00 -6.50 -3.76
C ASN A 235 2.24 -5.16 -3.02
N VAL A 236 3.13 -5.13 -2.00
CA VAL A 236 3.99 -3.97 -1.66
C VAL A 236 5.22 -4.42 -0.87
N THR A 237 6.42 -4.06 -1.34
CA THR A 237 7.58 -3.86 -0.46
C THR A 237 8.17 -2.46 -0.61
N SER A 238 8.12 -1.75 0.52
CA SER A 238 9.13 -0.83 1.08
C SER A 238 9.81 0.21 0.19
N ARG A 239 9.51 1.48 0.48
CA ARG A 239 10.44 2.60 0.25
C ARG A 239 11.59 2.56 1.26
N LYS A 240 12.73 3.03 0.75
CA LYS A 240 14.09 3.12 1.29
C LYS A 240 14.19 3.94 2.58
N ALA A 241 15.09 3.51 3.47
CA ALA A 241 15.79 4.38 4.42
C ALA A 241 17.28 4.38 4.03
N SER A 242 17.85 5.58 4.02
CA SER A 242 19.20 5.95 3.58
C SER A 242 20.23 5.68 4.68
N THR A 243 21.40 5.13 4.32
CA THR A 243 22.68 5.24 5.06
C THR A 243 23.32 6.62 4.84
N PRO A 244 24.17 7.12 5.76
CA PRO A 244 25.65 6.97 5.65
C PRO A 244 26.32 6.64 7.01
N ASP A 245 27.31 5.75 7.08
CA ASP A 245 28.78 5.92 6.96
C ASP A 245 29.52 6.49 8.19
N ILE A 246 30.72 5.92 8.38
CA ILE A 246 31.94 6.40 9.05
C ILE A 246 32.22 5.96 10.51
N LEU A 247 33.25 5.11 10.57
CA LEU A 247 34.10 4.65 11.67
C LEU A 247 34.60 5.76 12.60
N LYS A 248 34.64 5.49 13.92
CA LYS A 248 35.78 5.83 14.79
C LYS A 248 35.74 5.01 16.07
N ALA A 249 36.82 4.28 16.32
CA ALA A 249 37.11 3.54 17.54
C ALA A 249 37.74 4.46 18.59
N PHE A 250 37.45 4.23 19.87
CA PHE A 250 38.36 4.53 20.98
C PHE A 250 38.22 3.42 22.03
N HIS A 251 39.36 2.80 22.35
CA HIS A 251 39.60 1.90 23.48
C HIS A 251 39.80 2.73 24.75
N GLN A 252 39.28 2.26 25.90
CA GLN A 252 39.92 2.42 27.22
C GLN A 252 39.26 1.43 28.22
N GLU A 253 39.93 0.31 28.51
CA GLU A 253 40.58 -0.06 29.80
C GLU A 253 39.67 -0.82 30.80
N ASP A 254 39.91 -2.14 30.88
CA ASP A 254 39.80 -3.01 32.08
C ASP A 254 40.94 -2.63 33.08
N PRO A 255 41.03 -3.06 34.37
CA PRO A 255 40.78 -4.45 34.86
C PRO A 255 40.41 -4.66 36.38
N LYS A 256 40.19 -5.94 36.77
CA LYS A 256 40.57 -6.67 38.03
C LYS A 256 39.43 -7.60 38.53
N HIS A 257 39.49 -8.92 38.29
CA HIS A 257 40.09 -10.04 39.10
C HIS A 257 39.37 -10.37 40.42
N PRO A 258 39.43 -11.60 40.99
CA PRO A 258 39.59 -12.97 40.42
C PRO A 258 38.65 -14.03 41.12
N PRO A 259 38.75 -15.35 40.81
CA PRO A 259 37.77 -16.38 41.19
C PRO A 259 38.21 -17.29 42.35
N ASP A 260 37.28 -18.07 42.92
CA ASP A 260 37.56 -19.20 43.82
C ASP A 260 36.96 -20.54 43.31
N PRO A 261 37.66 -21.70 43.46
CA PRO A 261 37.26 -23.01 42.93
C PRO A 261 36.86 -24.01 44.07
N VAL A 262 36.79 -25.32 43.75
CA VAL A 262 36.75 -26.51 44.66
C VAL A 262 35.31 -26.88 45.12
N LEU A 263 34.75 -28.10 45.07
CA LEU A 263 35.11 -29.51 44.75
C LEU A 263 33.79 -30.32 44.97
N LYS A 264 33.36 -31.29 44.16
CA LYS A 264 33.61 -32.74 44.31
C LYS A 264 32.75 -33.52 43.29
N GLN A 265 33.39 -34.43 42.54
CA GLN A 265 33.09 -35.86 42.31
C GLN A 265 31.66 -36.30 41.96
N ASP A 266 31.35 -37.26 41.09
CA ASP A 266 32.01 -38.21 40.18
C ASP A 266 30.85 -38.72 39.30
N THR A 267 30.86 -38.80 37.97
CA THR A 267 31.22 -40.00 37.15
C THR A 267 30.58 -39.80 35.75
N PRO A 268 31.32 -39.99 34.64
CA PRO A 268 30.75 -40.44 33.35
C PRO A 268 31.62 -41.60 32.78
N PRO A 269 31.51 -42.07 31.52
CA PRO A 269 30.43 -42.14 30.52
C PRO A 269 30.27 -43.58 29.92
N SER A 270 29.25 -43.82 29.08
CA SER A 270 29.35 -44.80 27.98
C SER A 270 28.30 -44.56 26.87
N SER A 271 28.80 -44.29 25.67
CA SER A 271 28.20 -44.63 24.36
C SER A 271 28.71 -46.05 23.96
N PRO A 272 28.27 -46.79 22.90
CA PRO A 272 27.73 -46.27 21.62
C PRO A 272 26.76 -47.23 20.82
N THR A 273 26.39 -46.78 19.60
CA THR A 273 26.10 -47.51 18.33
C THR A 273 25.02 -48.62 18.18
N HIS A 274 24.39 -48.61 16.98
CA HIS A 274 23.61 -49.62 16.21
C HIS A 274 22.10 -49.34 16.12
N SER A 275 21.58 -48.74 15.03
CA SER A 275 21.37 -49.23 13.65
C SER A 275 20.12 -50.12 13.48
N ALA A 276 19.32 -49.79 12.46
CA ALA A 276 18.19 -50.54 11.88
C ALA A 276 16.86 -50.49 12.67
N VAL A 277 15.65 -50.48 12.12
CA VAL A 277 15.08 -50.48 10.76
C VAL A 277 13.57 -50.28 11.00
N PHE A 278 12.93 -49.43 10.18
CA PHE A 278 11.50 -49.41 9.80
C PHE A 278 10.40 -49.82 10.80
N SER A 279 9.43 -48.92 11.02
CA SER A 279 8.02 -49.22 10.69
C SER A 279 7.14 -47.97 10.80
N GLY A 280 6.24 -47.82 9.83
CA GLY A 280 5.40 -46.65 9.63
C GLY A 280 4.31 -46.46 10.69
N GLY A 281 4.00 -45.19 10.94
CA GLY A 281 2.82 -44.77 11.67
C GLY A 281 2.27 -43.49 11.05
N LEU A 282 1.20 -43.63 10.25
CA LEU A 282 0.36 -42.51 9.85
C LEU A 282 -0.22 -41.86 11.11
N ARG A 283 0.07 -40.58 11.39
CA ARG A 283 -0.85 -39.70 12.14
C ARG A 283 -0.81 -38.25 11.64
N HIS A 284 -1.99 -37.86 11.18
CA HIS A 284 -2.57 -36.54 10.88
C HIS A 284 -2.16 -35.37 11.80
N GLY A 285 -2.14 -34.16 11.23
CA GLY A 285 -2.27 -32.86 11.93
C GLY A 285 -0.92 -32.25 12.38
N SER A 286 -0.52 -31.03 12.05
CA SER A 286 -1.31 -29.81 11.82
C SER A 286 -0.46 -28.76 11.10
N LEU A 287 -1.06 -28.09 10.12
CA LEU A 287 -0.52 -26.97 9.34
C LEU A 287 -0.53 -25.69 10.18
N ILE A 288 0.51 -25.40 10.97
CA ILE A 288 0.53 -24.16 11.78
C ILE A 288 1.78 -23.29 11.61
N SER A 289 2.61 -23.51 10.60
CA SER A 289 3.86 -22.76 10.42
C SER A 289 3.79 -21.64 9.38
N ILE A 290 2.68 -20.90 9.24
CA ILE A 290 2.62 -19.75 8.31
C ILE A 290 1.60 -18.67 8.70
N ASN A 291 1.65 -18.08 9.90
CA ASN A 291 0.87 -16.88 10.22
C ASN A 291 1.62 -15.94 11.17
N SER A 292 2.35 -14.94 10.66
CA SER A 292 2.69 -13.73 11.43
C SER A 292 3.13 -12.53 10.58
N THR A 293 2.40 -12.22 9.51
CA THR A 293 2.39 -10.90 8.87
C THR A 293 1.13 -10.80 8.04
N CYS A 294 -0.01 -10.43 8.66
CA CYS A 294 -1.21 -9.81 8.09
C CYS A 294 -2.31 -9.85 9.17
N THR A 295 -2.92 -8.69 9.48
CA THR A 295 -4.23 -8.47 10.14
C THR A 295 -4.62 -9.29 11.38
N GLU A 296 -5.02 -8.55 12.42
CA GLU A 296 -5.71 -8.98 13.62
C GLU A 296 -6.90 -9.91 13.32
N MET A 297 -6.67 -11.22 13.22
CA MET A 297 -7.72 -12.23 13.25
C MET A 297 -7.13 -13.55 13.74
N GLY A 298 -7.09 -13.71 15.07
CA GLY A 298 -6.78 -14.97 15.74
C GLY A 298 -7.46 -14.94 17.10
N ASN A 299 -8.26 -15.96 17.40
CA ASN A 299 -9.06 -16.11 18.62
C ASN A 299 -8.34 -15.52 19.85
N PHE A 300 -8.90 -14.43 20.40
CA PHE A 300 -8.53 -13.92 21.71
C PHE A 300 -9.45 -14.52 22.80
N ASP A 301 -9.88 -15.78 22.60
CA ASP A 301 -10.59 -16.52 23.64
C ASP A 301 -9.62 -16.79 24.78
N ASN A 302 -9.77 -16.05 25.88
CA ASN A 302 -9.92 -16.59 27.23
C ASN A 302 -10.16 -15.49 28.25
N ALA A 303 -11.24 -15.67 29.01
CA ALA A 303 -12.00 -14.71 29.82
C ALA A 303 -11.34 -14.22 31.13
N ASN A 304 -10.01 -14.26 31.24
CA ASN A 304 -9.33 -13.95 32.51
C ASN A 304 -8.68 -12.56 32.47
N VAL A 305 -9.42 -11.52 32.05
CA VAL A 305 -8.90 -10.15 32.16
C VAL A 305 -9.09 -9.66 33.59
N THR A 306 -7.99 -9.32 34.25
CA THR A 306 -7.96 -8.75 35.60
C THR A 306 -7.00 -7.58 35.67
N GLY A 307 -7.15 -6.78 36.72
CA GLY A 307 -6.21 -5.73 37.07
C GLY A 307 -6.58 -4.36 36.53
N GLU A 308 -5.73 -3.41 36.87
CA GLU A 308 -5.92 -2.00 36.59
C GLU A 308 -4.61 -1.40 36.07
N ILE A 309 -4.73 -0.34 35.27
CA ILE A 309 -3.59 0.42 34.73
C ILE A 309 -3.69 1.87 35.17
N GLU A 310 -2.57 2.43 35.59
CA GLU A 310 -2.44 3.84 35.92
C GLU A 310 -1.72 4.60 34.81
N PHE A 311 -2.32 5.67 34.31
CA PHE A 311 -1.68 6.55 33.35
C PHE A 311 -2.26 7.97 33.38
N ALA A 312 -1.49 8.92 32.85
CA ALA A 312 -1.90 10.31 32.66
C ALA A 312 -1.94 10.68 31.17
N ILE A 313 -2.80 11.63 30.80
CA ILE A 313 -2.92 12.14 29.42
C ILE A 313 -2.70 13.66 29.46
N HIS A 314 -1.72 14.12 28.69
CA HIS A 314 -1.40 15.54 28.55
C HIS A 314 -1.40 15.93 27.08
N TYR A 315 -1.76 17.17 26.78
CA TYR A 315 -1.60 17.72 25.44
C TYR A 315 -0.65 18.91 25.49
N CYS A 316 0.49 18.79 24.82
CA CYS A 316 1.45 19.88 24.69
C CYS A 316 1.12 20.69 23.42
N VAL A 317 0.52 21.87 23.63
CA VAL A 317 0.14 22.79 22.54
C VAL A 317 1.36 23.26 21.74
N LYS A 318 2.49 23.51 22.40
CA LYS A 318 3.72 24.00 21.75
C LYS A 318 4.28 23.03 20.71
N SER A 319 4.14 21.72 20.94
CA SER A 319 4.64 20.66 20.06
C SER A 319 3.53 19.92 19.32
N CYS A 320 2.28 20.40 19.39
CA CYS A 320 1.08 19.75 18.87
C CYS A 320 1.03 18.24 19.16
N SER A 321 1.33 17.86 20.41
CA SER A 321 1.53 16.45 20.76
C SER A 321 0.71 16.00 21.95
N LEU A 322 0.00 14.88 21.76
CA LEU A 322 -0.68 14.15 22.83
C LEU A 322 0.32 13.18 23.48
N GLU A 323 0.53 13.34 24.79
CA GLU A 323 1.47 12.56 25.60
C GLU A 323 0.70 11.67 26.57
N ILE A 324 0.99 10.37 26.55
CA ILE A 324 0.38 9.36 27.41
C ILE A 324 1.46 8.81 28.33
N CYS A 325 1.44 9.22 29.59
CA CYS A 325 2.42 8.77 30.59
C CYS A 325 1.91 7.48 31.25
N ILE A 326 2.46 6.33 30.84
CA ILE A 326 2.13 5.03 31.41
C ILE A 326 2.94 4.86 32.71
N LYS A 327 2.25 4.77 33.85
CA LYS A 327 2.88 4.67 35.17
C LYS A 327 3.11 3.22 35.56
N THR A 328 2.07 2.54 35.98
CA THR A 328 2.14 1.18 36.50
C THR A 328 0.86 0.40 36.18
N CYS A 329 0.90 -0.93 36.28
CA CYS A 329 -0.30 -1.75 36.38
C CYS A 329 -0.28 -2.53 37.70
N LYS A 330 -1.45 -3.01 38.14
CA LYS A 330 -1.55 -3.92 39.28
C LYS A 330 -2.53 -5.06 39.02
N ASN A 331 -2.33 -6.20 39.69
CA ASN A 331 -3.23 -7.37 39.65
C ASN A 331 -3.50 -7.92 38.23
N LEU A 332 -2.51 -7.86 37.34
CA LEU A 332 -2.65 -8.40 35.99
C LEU A 332 -2.83 -9.93 36.03
N ALA A 333 -3.49 -10.48 35.01
CA ALA A 333 -3.58 -11.92 34.82
C ALA A 333 -2.26 -12.52 34.32
N TYR A 334 -2.05 -13.82 34.55
CA TYR A 334 -0.93 -14.54 33.94
C TYR A 334 -1.15 -14.72 32.44
N GLY A 335 -0.17 -14.29 31.64
CA GLY A 335 -0.22 -14.54 30.19
C GLY A 335 0.15 -15.98 29.79
N GLU A 336 0.88 -16.69 30.65
CA GLU A 336 1.13 -18.14 30.55
C GLU A 336 0.73 -18.82 31.87
N GLU A 337 -0.55 -19.20 32.00
CA GLU A 337 -1.13 -19.80 33.22
C GLU A 337 -0.32 -20.99 33.74
N LYS A 338 0.00 -21.94 32.85
CA LYS A 338 0.74 -23.18 33.20
C LYS A 338 2.11 -22.92 33.82
N LYS A 339 2.75 -21.80 33.51
CA LYS A 339 4.08 -21.44 34.04
C LYS A 339 4.01 -20.35 35.09
N ARG A 340 2.82 -19.81 35.36
CA ARG A 340 2.60 -18.61 36.19
C ARG A 340 3.53 -17.46 35.79
N LYS A 341 3.65 -17.22 34.47
CA LYS A 341 4.52 -16.16 33.93
C LYS A 341 3.73 -15.02 33.33
N CYS A 342 4.13 -13.80 33.66
CA CYS A 342 3.64 -12.61 33.00
C CYS A 342 4.81 -11.67 32.62
N ASN A 343 4.91 -11.32 31.33
CA ASN A 343 5.87 -10.35 30.82
C ASN A 343 5.09 -9.19 30.19
N PRO A 344 4.50 -8.29 30.99
CA PRO A 344 3.57 -7.29 30.52
C PRO A 344 4.27 -6.16 29.74
N TYR A 345 3.56 -5.63 28.76
CA TYR A 345 3.87 -4.38 28.06
C TYR A 345 2.58 -3.73 27.57
N VAL A 346 2.61 -2.42 27.42
CA VAL A 346 1.44 -1.63 27.01
C VAL A 346 1.58 -1.24 25.55
N LYS A 347 0.48 -1.28 24.81
CA LYS A 347 0.34 -0.69 23.48
C LYS A 347 -0.75 0.36 23.50
N THR A 348 -0.49 1.49 22.87
CA THR A 348 -1.51 2.51 22.64
C THR A 348 -1.77 2.68 21.15
N TYR A 349 -3.00 3.06 20.83
CA TYR A 349 -3.44 3.51 19.51
C TYR A 349 -4.31 4.75 19.64
N LEU A 350 -4.18 5.68 18.69
CA LEU A 350 -5.09 6.81 18.55
C LEU A 350 -6.10 6.48 17.43
N LEU A 351 -7.24 5.92 17.82
CA LEU A 351 -8.26 5.45 16.89
C LEU A 351 -8.83 6.60 16.06
N PRO A 352 -9.16 6.37 14.77
CA PRO A 352 -9.26 5.07 14.09
C PRO A 352 -7.94 4.44 13.59
N ASP A 353 -6.77 5.05 13.82
CA ASP A 353 -5.51 4.49 13.34
C ASP A 353 -5.05 3.26 14.15
N ARG A 354 -5.26 2.07 13.58
CA ARG A 354 -4.74 0.78 14.09
C ARG A 354 -3.51 0.27 13.34
N SER A 355 -2.89 1.10 12.52
CA SER A 355 -1.75 0.68 11.70
C SER A 355 -0.51 0.36 12.55
N SER A 356 0.46 -0.32 11.93
CA SER A 356 1.74 -0.57 12.59
C SER A 356 2.51 0.70 12.95
N GLN A 357 2.31 1.80 12.21
CA GLN A 357 2.96 3.11 12.41
C GLN A 357 2.27 3.95 13.49
N GLY A 358 0.96 3.81 13.63
CA GLY A 358 0.16 4.45 14.68
C GLY A 358 0.43 3.90 16.07
N LYS A 359 0.86 2.64 16.15
CA LYS A 359 1.14 2.01 17.44
C LYS A 359 2.29 2.71 18.18
N ARG A 360 2.08 3.00 19.46
CA ARG A 360 3.17 3.20 20.45
C ARG A 360 3.17 2.04 21.43
N LYS A 361 4.31 1.74 22.03
CA LYS A 361 4.42 0.66 23.01
C LYS A 361 5.50 0.96 24.04
N THR A 362 5.32 0.44 25.24
CA THR A 362 6.34 0.46 26.28
C THR A 362 7.35 -0.67 26.10
N ARG A 363 8.39 -0.67 26.94
CA ARG A 363 9.27 -1.82 27.15
C ARG A 363 8.49 -2.97 27.79
N VAL A 364 9.05 -4.16 27.66
CA VAL A 364 8.49 -5.37 28.26
C VAL A 364 9.10 -5.52 29.65
N GLN A 365 8.25 -5.48 30.68
CA GLN A 365 8.64 -5.86 32.03
C GLN A 365 8.56 -7.38 32.15
N LYS A 366 9.52 -8.00 32.86
CA LYS A 366 9.65 -9.46 32.91
C LYS A 366 9.13 -10.00 34.24
N ASN A 367 8.37 -11.08 34.17
CA ASN A 367 7.93 -11.89 35.31
C ASN A 367 7.29 -11.09 36.47
N THR A 368 6.32 -10.23 36.17
CA THR A 368 5.61 -9.42 37.16
C THR A 368 4.13 -9.25 36.79
N LEU A 369 3.25 -9.21 37.80
CA LEU A 369 1.83 -8.85 37.66
C LEU A 369 1.58 -7.37 37.97
N ASP A 370 2.56 -6.69 38.56
CA ASP A 370 2.49 -5.29 39.00
C ASP A 370 3.66 -4.49 38.38
N PRO A 371 3.69 -4.34 37.04
CA PRO A 371 4.80 -3.69 36.33
C PRO A 371 4.79 -2.16 36.50
N THR A 372 5.94 -1.61 36.90
CA THR A 372 6.22 -0.16 36.78
C THR A 372 6.88 0.13 35.43
N PHE A 373 6.27 0.98 34.60
CA PHE A 373 6.80 1.36 33.28
C PHE A 373 7.48 2.73 33.31
N GLU A 374 6.81 3.75 33.83
CA GLU A 374 7.27 5.15 33.82
C GLU A 374 7.71 5.64 32.42
N GLU A 375 6.90 5.31 31.40
CA GLU A 375 7.19 5.63 30.00
C GLU A 375 6.14 6.56 29.39
N THR A 376 6.59 7.61 28.70
CA THR A 376 5.71 8.55 27.97
C THR A 376 5.65 8.20 26.49
N LEU A 377 4.45 7.87 26.00
CA LEU A 377 4.16 7.56 24.60
C LEU A 377 3.53 8.78 23.91
N LYS A 378 4.10 9.25 22.80
CA LYS A 378 3.70 10.50 22.14
C LYS A 378 3.04 10.31 20.77
N TYR A 379 1.98 11.08 20.51
CA TYR A 379 1.32 11.22 19.21
C TYR A 379 1.39 12.66 18.73
N GLN A 380 1.65 12.85 17.44
CA GLN A 380 1.55 14.14 16.76
C GLN A 380 0.13 14.30 16.24
N VAL A 381 -0.63 15.23 16.81
CA VAL A 381 -2.06 15.41 16.48
C VAL A 381 -2.46 16.87 16.73
N ASP A 382 -3.11 17.46 15.73
CA ASP A 382 -3.64 18.82 15.84
C ASP A 382 -4.76 18.91 16.90
N PRO A 383 -4.86 20.01 17.68
CA PRO A 383 -5.86 20.12 18.74
C PRO A 383 -7.30 19.94 18.23
N GLY A 384 -7.60 20.43 17.02
CA GLY A 384 -8.93 20.33 16.43
C GLY A 384 -9.33 18.90 16.08
N GLN A 385 -8.37 17.98 15.95
CA GLN A 385 -8.65 16.57 15.69
C GLN A 385 -8.88 15.76 16.97
N LEU A 386 -8.47 16.24 18.15
CA LEU A 386 -8.61 15.44 19.39
C LEU A 386 -10.06 15.04 19.66
N MET A 387 -11.00 15.95 19.38
CA MET A 387 -12.43 15.75 19.63
C MET A 387 -13.04 14.59 18.82
N THR A 388 -12.41 14.16 17.73
CA THR A 388 -12.89 13.06 16.89
C THR A 388 -12.15 11.74 17.13
N ARG A 389 -11.22 11.70 18.10
CA ARG A 389 -10.34 10.56 18.35
C ARG A 389 -10.70 9.81 19.63
N ARG A 390 -10.34 8.54 19.68
CA ARG A 390 -10.38 7.71 20.89
C ARG A 390 -9.00 7.16 21.17
N LEU A 391 -8.52 7.28 22.41
CA LEU A 391 -7.30 6.65 22.85
C LEU A 391 -7.61 5.21 23.29
N GLN A 392 -6.98 4.22 22.67
CA GLN A 392 -7.03 2.83 23.10
C GLN A 392 -5.70 2.48 23.76
N VAL A 393 -5.74 2.07 25.03
CA VAL A 393 -4.60 1.61 25.83
C VAL A 393 -4.82 0.13 26.13
N SER A 394 -3.89 -0.73 25.75
CA SER A 394 -4.05 -2.18 25.88
C SER A 394 -2.81 -2.83 26.47
N VAL A 395 -3.00 -3.76 27.40
CA VAL A 395 -1.93 -4.50 28.09
C VAL A 395 -1.78 -5.88 27.47
N TRP A 396 -0.54 -6.31 27.29
CA TRP A 396 -0.21 -7.55 26.60
C TRP A 396 0.92 -8.28 27.30
N HIS A 397 0.86 -9.61 27.28
CA HIS A 397 1.95 -10.48 27.65
C HIS A 397 2.82 -10.82 26.44
N LEU A 398 4.15 -10.81 26.59
CA LEU A 398 5.08 -11.38 25.62
C LEU A 398 5.58 -12.76 26.09
N GLY A 399 5.04 -13.81 25.47
CA GLY A 399 5.38 -15.19 25.79
C GLY A 399 6.56 -15.73 25.00
N THR A 400 6.83 -17.00 25.23
CA THR A 400 7.82 -17.76 24.45
C THR A 400 7.51 -17.73 22.95
N LEU A 401 8.55 -17.77 22.11
CA LEU A 401 8.45 -17.67 20.64
C LEU A 401 7.75 -16.39 20.13
N ALA A 402 7.75 -15.31 20.91
CA ALA A 402 7.12 -14.03 20.59
C ALA A 402 5.58 -14.08 20.44
N ARG A 403 4.93 -15.11 20.99
CA ARG A 403 3.48 -15.17 21.12
C ARG A 403 3.01 -14.03 22.03
N ARG A 404 1.90 -13.38 21.66
CA ARG A 404 1.33 -12.27 22.42
C ARG A 404 -0.02 -12.70 22.97
N VAL A 405 -0.25 -12.49 24.25
CA VAL A 405 -1.55 -12.73 24.90
C VAL A 405 -2.10 -11.39 25.36
N PHE A 406 -3.38 -11.16 25.13
CA PHE A 406 -4.07 -9.94 25.53
C PHE A 406 -4.42 -10.01 27.02
N LEU A 407 -4.15 -8.94 27.77
CA LEU A 407 -4.40 -8.87 29.21
C LEU A 407 -5.46 -7.83 29.59
N GLY A 408 -6.06 -7.15 28.61
CA GLY A 408 -7.11 -6.16 28.82
C GLY A 408 -6.83 -4.82 28.15
N GLU A 409 -7.87 -3.98 28.05
CA GLU A 409 -7.79 -2.65 27.47
C GLU A 409 -8.70 -1.62 28.14
N VAL A 410 -8.39 -0.35 27.84
CA VAL A 410 -9.14 0.84 28.21
C VAL A 410 -9.29 1.67 26.93
N ILE A 411 -10.51 2.13 26.64
CA ILE A 411 -10.80 3.00 25.50
C ILE A 411 -11.42 4.29 26.03
N LEU A 412 -10.78 5.43 25.76
CA LEU A 412 -11.20 6.76 26.21
C LEU A 412 -11.49 7.66 25.01
N PRO A 413 -12.73 8.16 24.83
CA PRO A 413 -13.01 9.25 23.89
C PRO A 413 -12.33 10.54 24.34
N LEU A 414 -11.52 11.13 23.47
CA LEU A 414 -10.78 12.36 23.80
C LEU A 414 -11.68 13.62 23.74
N ALA A 415 -12.88 13.51 23.15
CA ALA A 415 -13.90 14.55 23.16
C ALA A 415 -14.32 14.97 24.58
N MET A 416 -14.28 14.03 25.54
CA MET A 416 -14.69 14.26 26.92
C MET A 416 -13.52 14.60 27.84
N TRP A 417 -12.31 14.70 27.29
CA TRP A 417 -11.11 14.95 28.08
C TRP A 417 -10.85 16.45 28.21
N ASP A 418 -10.90 16.97 29.43
CA ASP A 418 -10.53 18.35 29.68
C ASP A 418 -8.99 18.47 29.76
N PHE A 419 -8.39 18.98 28.69
CA PHE A 419 -6.95 19.23 28.65
C PHE A 419 -6.53 20.50 29.41
N LYS A 420 -7.47 21.36 29.80
CA LYS A 420 -7.19 22.61 30.54
C LYS A 420 -7.19 22.40 32.05
N ASP A 421 -7.95 21.43 32.55
CA ASP A 421 -7.98 21.08 33.97
C ASP A 421 -6.68 20.37 34.41
N SER A 422 -5.95 20.98 35.33
CA SER A 422 -4.74 20.42 35.92
C SER A 422 -4.98 19.11 36.69
N THR A 423 -6.20 18.90 37.21
CA THR A 423 -6.54 17.66 37.93
C THR A 423 -6.87 16.51 36.99
N ALA A 424 -7.34 16.81 35.77
CA ALA A 424 -7.53 15.82 34.70
C ALA A 424 -6.18 15.30 34.15
N GLN A 425 -5.12 16.06 34.33
CA GLN A 425 -3.76 15.70 33.94
C GLN A 425 -3.03 14.80 34.96
N ASN A 426 -3.60 14.56 36.14
CA ASN A 426 -3.01 13.62 37.09
C ASN A 426 -3.16 12.17 36.61
N ALA A 427 -2.25 11.30 37.04
CA ALA A 427 -2.34 9.89 36.76
C ALA A 427 -3.59 9.29 37.44
N ARG A 428 -4.38 8.51 36.70
CA ARG A 428 -5.61 7.88 37.18
C ARG A 428 -5.58 6.39 36.91
N TRP A 429 -6.20 5.63 37.81
CA TRP A 429 -6.41 4.20 37.67
C TRP A 429 -7.61 3.91 36.78
N TYR A 430 -7.43 2.99 35.84
CA TYR A 430 -8.47 2.50 34.95
C TYR A 430 -8.55 0.97 35.03
N PRO A 431 -9.74 0.39 35.25
CA PRO A 431 -9.91 -1.05 35.24
C PRO A 431 -9.75 -1.60 33.82
N LEU A 432 -8.98 -2.68 33.69
CA LEU A 432 -8.79 -3.35 32.41
C LEU A 432 -10.03 -4.15 32.03
N ARG A 433 -10.47 -4.02 30.77
CA ARG A 433 -11.64 -4.71 30.25
C ARG A 433 -11.26 -5.72 29.17
N ALA A 434 -12.03 -6.80 29.09
CA ALA A 434 -11.98 -7.69 27.94
C ALA A 434 -12.40 -6.93 26.67
N LYS A 435 -11.95 -7.40 25.51
CA LYS A 435 -12.43 -6.85 24.23
C LYS A 435 -13.91 -7.18 24.11
N ALA A 436 -14.75 -6.15 23.95
CA ALA A 436 -16.14 -6.37 23.58
C ALA A 436 -16.19 -7.11 22.23
N GLU A 437 -16.89 -8.24 22.18
CA GLU A 437 -17.26 -8.86 20.92
C GLU A 437 -18.05 -7.85 20.07
N LYS A 438 -17.83 -7.89 18.77
CA LYS A 438 -18.25 -6.87 17.80
C LYS A 438 -19.73 -6.51 17.92
N TYR A 439 -20.01 -5.33 18.44
CA TYR A 439 -21.18 -4.53 18.08
C TYR A 439 -20.68 -3.34 17.24
N GLU A 440 -20.63 -3.51 15.91
CA GLU A 440 -20.72 -2.36 15.00
C GLU A 440 -22.20 -1.95 14.97
N GLU A 441 -22.62 -1.15 15.94
CA GLU A 441 -23.94 -0.52 15.97
C GLU A 441 -23.80 1.01 15.93
N ASN A 442 -24.16 1.58 14.79
CA ASN A 442 -25.00 2.78 14.66
C ASN A 442 -24.64 4.03 15.50
N ILE A 443 -23.40 4.52 15.44
CA ILE A 443 -23.15 5.95 15.69
C ILE A 443 -22.96 6.61 14.32
N PRO A 444 -23.73 7.63 13.92
CA PRO A 444 -23.49 8.35 12.69
C PRO A 444 -22.09 8.98 12.77
N GLN A 445 -21.11 8.32 12.14
CA GLN A 445 -19.74 8.81 12.09
C GLN A 445 -19.73 9.98 11.12
N ASN A 446 -19.67 11.21 11.64
CA ASN A 446 -19.35 12.38 10.85
C ASN A 446 -17.93 12.16 10.27
N ASN A 447 -17.89 11.83 8.98
CA ASN A 447 -16.69 11.47 8.24
C ASN A 447 -16.00 12.69 7.59
N GLY A 448 -16.39 13.89 8.03
CA GLY A 448 -15.82 15.17 7.62
C GLY A 448 -16.81 16.03 6.84
N GLU A 449 -16.32 17.15 6.32
CA GLU A 449 -17.12 18.10 5.56
C GLU A 449 -16.49 18.33 4.19
N LEU A 450 -17.33 18.37 3.15
CA LEU A 450 -16.96 18.65 1.77
C LEU A 450 -17.55 19.99 1.33
N ALA A 451 -16.69 20.95 1.01
CA ALA A 451 -17.10 22.25 0.49
C ALA A 451 -17.18 22.20 -1.04
N VAL A 452 -18.35 22.58 -1.58
CA VAL A 452 -18.62 22.58 -3.02
C VAL A 452 -19.35 23.85 -3.45
N ARG A 453 -19.24 24.19 -4.73
CA ARG A 453 -19.98 25.28 -5.37
C ARG A 453 -20.65 24.76 -6.64
N ALA A 454 -21.94 24.99 -6.81
CA ALA A 454 -22.71 24.47 -7.94
C ALA A 454 -23.41 25.58 -8.73
N LYS A 455 -23.59 25.38 -10.03
CA LYS A 455 -24.29 26.29 -10.95
C LYS A 455 -24.97 25.49 -12.05
N LEU A 456 -26.27 25.73 -12.27
CA LEU A 456 -26.98 25.26 -13.44
C LEU A 456 -26.88 26.31 -14.55
N VAL A 457 -26.23 25.98 -15.66
CA VAL A 457 -26.14 26.83 -16.86
C VAL A 457 -27.27 26.44 -17.80
N LEU A 458 -28.15 27.38 -18.11
CA LEU A 458 -29.17 27.21 -19.14
C LEU A 458 -28.78 28.08 -20.35
N PRO A 459 -28.85 27.55 -21.59
CA PRO A 459 -28.58 28.35 -22.77
C PRO A 459 -29.55 29.54 -22.82
N ALA A 460 -29.01 30.74 -23.04
CA ALA A 460 -29.83 31.92 -23.28
C ALA A 460 -30.62 31.70 -24.57
N GLY A 461 -31.95 31.69 -24.48
CA GLY A 461 -32.82 31.49 -25.65
C GLY A 461 -32.52 32.50 -26.77
N PRO A 462 -32.84 32.17 -28.04
CA PRO A 462 -32.65 33.09 -29.15
C PRO A 462 -33.48 34.37 -28.91
N ARG A 463 -32.82 35.53 -29.01
CA ARG A 463 -33.42 36.87 -28.82
C ARG A 463 -34.36 37.30 -29.96
N LYS A 464 -34.94 36.38 -30.72
CA LYS A 464 -35.94 36.69 -31.76
C LYS A 464 -37.05 35.64 -31.75
N PRO A 465 -38.30 36.04 -31.46
CA PRO A 465 -39.45 35.16 -31.61
C PRO A 465 -39.92 35.24 -33.06
N GLN A 466 -39.47 34.33 -33.92
CA GLN A 466 -40.10 34.12 -35.22
C GLN A 466 -39.82 32.70 -35.72
N GLU A 467 -40.92 31.97 -35.87
CA GLU A 467 -41.15 30.81 -36.74
C GLU A 467 -40.64 29.42 -36.28
N ALA A 468 -41.64 28.59 -35.96
CA ALA A 468 -41.72 27.12 -36.13
C ALA A 468 -40.71 26.26 -35.33
N GLN A 469 -41.09 25.30 -34.48
CA GLN A 469 -42.24 24.39 -34.50
C GLN A 469 -42.53 23.96 -33.04
N GLU A 470 -43.80 23.93 -32.64
CA GLU A 470 -44.24 23.40 -31.34
C GLU A 470 -43.90 21.90 -31.24
N GLY A 471 -42.83 21.59 -30.52
CA GLY A 471 -42.37 20.22 -30.29
C GLY A 471 -41.24 20.18 -29.26
N GLN A 472 -41.59 20.26 -27.97
CA GLN A 472 -40.79 19.87 -26.79
C GLN A 472 -39.25 19.86 -26.94
N LEU A 473 -38.63 20.99 -27.32
CA LEU A 473 -37.17 21.15 -27.22
C LEU A 473 -36.82 21.43 -25.77
N ALA A 474 -36.64 20.36 -24.98
CA ALA A 474 -36.07 20.45 -23.64
C ALA A 474 -34.69 21.13 -23.76
N LEU A 475 -34.60 22.40 -23.37
CA LEU A 475 -33.37 23.17 -23.38
C LEU A 475 -32.31 22.43 -22.54
N ASN A 476 -31.37 21.79 -23.23
CA ASN A 476 -30.28 21.04 -22.63
C ASN A 476 -29.35 22.02 -21.91
N GLY A 477 -29.30 21.94 -20.58
CA GLY A 477 -28.41 22.73 -19.74
C GLY A 477 -27.12 21.99 -19.39
N GLN A 478 -26.28 22.66 -18.61
CA GLN A 478 -25.06 22.10 -18.03
C GLN A 478 -25.08 22.28 -16.51
N LEU A 479 -24.86 21.22 -15.74
CA LEU A 479 -24.64 21.32 -14.31
C LEU A 479 -23.13 21.40 -14.05
N CYS A 480 -22.67 22.55 -13.59
CA CYS A 480 -21.28 22.80 -13.20
C CYS A 480 -21.13 22.67 -11.69
N LEU A 481 -20.21 21.84 -11.22
CA LEU A 481 -19.89 21.67 -9.81
C LEU A 481 -18.39 21.85 -9.59
N VAL A 482 -17.99 22.73 -8.70
CA VAL A 482 -16.60 22.93 -8.28
C VAL A 482 -16.43 22.32 -6.89
N VAL A 483 -15.60 21.29 -6.80
CA VAL A 483 -15.19 20.69 -5.53
C VAL A 483 -14.04 21.51 -4.96
N LEU A 484 -14.29 22.28 -3.91
CA LEU A 484 -13.32 23.23 -3.35
C LEU A 484 -12.29 22.51 -2.49
N GLY A 485 -12.74 21.71 -1.53
CA GLY A 485 -11.89 21.00 -0.59
C GLY A 485 -12.68 20.27 0.48
N ALA A 486 -11.99 19.51 1.33
CA ALA A 486 -12.59 18.82 2.46
C ALA A 486 -11.80 19.04 3.76
N LYS A 487 -12.50 18.97 4.89
CA LYS A 487 -11.96 19.11 6.24
C LYS A 487 -12.45 17.97 7.12
N ASN A 488 -11.75 17.71 8.23
CA ASN A 488 -12.11 16.69 9.21
C ASN A 488 -12.24 15.26 8.64
N LEU A 489 -11.53 14.96 7.55
CA LEU A 489 -11.53 13.63 6.93
C LEU A 489 -10.78 12.60 7.82
N PRO A 490 -11.20 11.33 7.79
CA PRO A 490 -10.48 10.25 8.48
C PRO A 490 -9.13 9.96 7.79
N VAL A 491 -8.06 10.61 8.25
CA VAL A 491 -6.69 10.47 7.69
C VAL A 491 -6.05 9.10 7.96
N ARG A 492 -5.05 8.70 7.15
CA ARG A 492 -4.19 7.56 7.47
C ARG A 492 -3.35 7.83 8.71
N SER A 493 -2.66 6.79 9.14
CA SER A 493 -1.76 6.79 10.29
C SER A 493 -0.57 7.72 10.22
N ASP A 494 -0.12 8.06 9.01
CA ASP A 494 0.93 9.04 8.80
C ASP A 494 0.41 10.49 8.84
N GLY A 495 -0.88 10.69 9.17
CA GLY A 495 -1.54 12.00 9.16
C GLY A 495 -1.91 12.48 7.76
N THR A 496 -1.70 11.67 6.72
CA THR A 496 -1.92 12.09 5.33
C THR A 496 -2.92 11.21 4.59
N LEU A 497 -3.48 11.71 3.49
CA LEU A 497 -4.35 10.97 2.58
C LEU A 497 -3.88 11.13 1.15
N ASN A 498 -4.20 10.15 0.30
CA ASN A 498 -4.09 10.28 -1.14
C ASN A 498 -5.51 10.46 -1.69
N SER A 499 -6.12 11.60 -1.40
CA SER A 499 -7.56 11.75 -1.52
C SER A 499 -8.00 12.22 -2.90
N PHE A 500 -9.16 11.74 -3.33
CA PHE A 500 -9.85 12.18 -4.54
C PHE A 500 -11.36 12.07 -4.37
N VAL A 501 -12.11 12.74 -5.23
CA VAL A 501 -13.58 12.79 -5.16
C VAL A 501 -14.16 12.18 -6.43
N LYS A 502 -15.19 11.34 -6.30
CA LYS A 502 -16.01 10.89 -7.42
C LYS A 502 -17.38 11.57 -7.33
N GLY A 503 -17.85 12.10 -8.45
CA GLY A 503 -19.22 12.56 -8.61
C GLY A 503 -20.00 11.60 -9.49
N CYS A 504 -21.22 11.25 -9.09
CA CYS A 504 -22.14 10.43 -9.88
C CYS A 504 -23.51 11.10 -9.91
N LEU A 505 -23.92 11.61 -11.07
CA LEU A 505 -25.27 12.11 -11.30
C LEU A 505 -26.13 10.98 -11.88
N THR A 506 -27.15 10.55 -11.14
CA THR A 506 -28.13 9.56 -11.59
C THR A 506 -29.37 10.28 -12.10
N LEU A 507 -29.64 10.14 -13.40
CA LEU A 507 -30.80 10.72 -14.08
C LEU A 507 -32.04 9.83 -13.89
N PRO A 508 -33.27 10.33 -14.17
CA PRO A 508 -34.51 9.59 -13.99
C PRO A 508 -34.60 8.30 -14.82
N ASN A 509 -33.92 8.27 -15.98
CA ASN A 509 -33.78 7.11 -16.86
C ASN A 509 -32.76 6.06 -16.36
N GLN A 510 -32.29 6.16 -15.11
CA GLN A 510 -31.23 5.32 -14.51
C GLN A 510 -29.83 5.48 -15.14
N GLN A 511 -29.65 6.44 -16.07
CA GLN A 511 -28.34 6.75 -16.61
C GLN A 511 -27.47 7.42 -15.54
N LYS A 512 -26.23 6.94 -15.40
CA LYS A 512 -25.27 7.43 -14.41
C LYS A 512 -24.12 8.16 -15.08
N LEU A 513 -24.08 9.47 -14.96
CA LEU A 513 -22.96 10.29 -15.42
C LEU A 513 -21.91 10.35 -14.31
N ARG A 514 -20.68 9.90 -14.58
CA ARG A 514 -19.62 9.78 -13.57
C ARG A 514 -18.43 10.66 -13.91
N VAL A 515 -17.90 11.31 -12.89
CA VAL A 515 -16.74 12.22 -12.96
C VAL A 515 -15.83 11.96 -11.76
N LYS A 516 -14.54 12.30 -11.87
CA LYS A 516 -13.55 12.08 -10.82
C LYS A 516 -12.54 13.21 -10.79
N SER A 517 -12.14 13.62 -9.59
CA SER A 517 -11.09 14.62 -9.42
C SER A 517 -9.69 14.00 -9.46
N PRO A 518 -8.66 14.84 -9.69
CA PRO A 518 -7.28 14.48 -9.44
C PRO A 518 -7.03 13.92 -8.05
N VAL A 519 -6.08 12.99 -7.94
CA VAL A 519 -5.61 12.48 -6.65
C VAL A 519 -4.61 13.46 -6.03
N LEU A 520 -4.98 14.02 -4.89
CA LEU A 520 -4.08 14.84 -4.06
C LEU A 520 -3.35 13.94 -3.09
N LYS A 521 -2.03 13.83 -3.25
CA LYS A 521 -1.20 12.92 -2.48
C LYS A 521 -0.68 13.58 -1.22
N LYS A 522 -0.71 12.85 -0.12
CA LYS A 522 -0.16 13.21 1.18
C LYS A 522 -0.72 14.52 1.79
N GLN A 523 -2.03 14.74 1.72
CA GLN A 523 -2.68 15.92 2.32
C GLN A 523 -3.76 15.51 3.33
N ALA A 524 -3.82 16.19 4.48
CA ALA A 524 -4.87 15.98 5.49
C ALA A 524 -6.16 16.76 5.19
N CYS A 525 -6.00 18.00 4.67
CA CYS A 525 -7.07 18.91 4.28
C CYS A 525 -6.97 19.19 2.77
N PRO A 526 -7.44 18.27 1.91
CA PRO A 526 -7.29 18.41 0.46
C PRO A 526 -8.06 19.61 -0.09
N GLN A 527 -7.43 20.33 -1.02
CA GLN A 527 -8.06 21.41 -1.78
C GLN A 527 -7.98 21.10 -3.28
N TRP A 528 -9.01 20.45 -3.83
CA TRP A 528 -9.01 20.05 -5.24
C TRP A 528 -9.22 21.24 -6.17
N LYS A 529 -10.10 22.19 -5.81
CA LYS A 529 -10.53 23.30 -6.67
C LYS A 529 -10.84 22.82 -8.09
N HIS A 530 -11.49 21.66 -8.21
CA HIS A 530 -11.65 20.94 -9.47
C HIS A 530 -13.10 20.97 -9.94
N SER A 531 -13.30 21.22 -11.23
CA SER A 531 -14.62 21.40 -11.84
C SER A 531 -15.11 20.11 -12.49
N PHE A 532 -16.31 19.69 -12.12
CA PHE A 532 -17.11 18.69 -12.80
C PHE A 532 -18.19 19.37 -13.64
N VAL A 533 -18.38 18.89 -14.86
CA VAL A 533 -19.42 19.40 -15.78
C VAL A 533 -20.24 18.23 -16.28
N PHE A 534 -21.54 18.27 -16.01
CA PHE A 534 -22.50 17.32 -16.57
C PHE A 534 -23.26 18.02 -17.71
N ASN A 535 -22.99 17.60 -18.95
CA ASN A 535 -23.61 18.16 -20.15
C ASN A 535 -24.92 17.44 -20.48
N GLY A 536 -25.81 18.13 -21.20
CA GLY A 536 -27.02 17.52 -21.75
C GLY A 536 -28.10 17.20 -20.72
N VAL A 537 -28.17 17.99 -19.64
CA VAL A 537 -29.13 17.77 -18.54
C VAL A 537 -30.18 18.87 -18.54
N SER A 538 -31.45 18.50 -18.60
CA SER A 538 -32.55 19.48 -18.52
C SER A 538 -32.89 19.81 -17.07
N SER A 539 -33.46 21.00 -16.84
CA SER A 539 -33.94 21.39 -15.50
C SER A 539 -34.99 20.41 -14.96
N SER A 540 -35.86 19.86 -15.81
CA SER A 540 -36.87 18.86 -15.41
C SER A 540 -36.24 17.54 -14.98
N GLN A 541 -35.21 17.06 -15.70
CA GLN A 541 -34.46 15.87 -15.32
C GLN A 541 -33.75 16.06 -13.98
N LEU A 542 -33.10 17.21 -13.76
CA LEU A 542 -32.34 17.49 -12.53
C LEU A 542 -33.22 17.53 -11.27
N ARG A 543 -34.49 17.95 -11.37
CA ARG A 543 -35.43 17.91 -10.23
C ARG A 543 -35.72 16.49 -9.73
N GLN A 544 -35.58 15.49 -10.60
CA GLN A 544 -35.77 14.08 -10.28
C GLN A 544 -34.45 13.30 -10.17
N SER A 545 -33.32 13.98 -10.38
CA SER A 545 -31.98 13.38 -10.34
C SER A 545 -31.40 13.38 -8.93
N THR A 546 -30.39 12.52 -8.73
CA THR A 546 -29.59 12.48 -7.50
C THR A 546 -28.10 12.62 -7.85
N LEU A 547 -27.43 13.55 -7.20
CA LEU A 547 -25.99 13.76 -7.27
C LEU A 547 -25.34 13.16 -6.03
N GLU A 548 -24.52 12.14 -6.23
CA GLU A 548 -23.74 11.49 -5.18
C GLU A 548 -22.28 11.93 -5.28
N LEU A 549 -21.71 12.40 -4.17
CA LEU A 549 -20.32 12.80 -4.03
C LEU A 549 -19.65 11.90 -3.00
N THR A 550 -18.64 11.17 -3.43
CA THR A 550 -17.89 10.26 -2.55
C THR A 550 -16.44 10.68 -2.49
N VAL A 551 -15.90 10.80 -1.28
CA VAL A 551 -14.48 11.11 -1.04
C VAL A 551 -13.76 9.80 -0.78
N TRP A 552 -12.68 9.55 -1.51
CA TRP A 552 -11.92 8.30 -1.46
C TRP A 552 -10.47 8.58 -1.11
N ASP A 553 -9.84 7.61 -0.46
CA ASP A 553 -8.42 7.54 -0.23
C ASP A 553 -7.81 6.49 -1.16
N GLN A 554 -7.04 6.95 -2.15
CA GLN A 554 -6.38 6.10 -3.12
C GLN A 554 -5.39 5.19 -2.40
N ALA A 555 -5.66 3.90 -2.47
CA ALA A 555 -4.79 2.89 -1.90
C ALA A 555 -3.41 2.94 -2.56
N ILE A 556 -2.38 2.79 -1.74
CA ILE A 556 -1.03 2.61 -2.26
C ILE A 556 -0.89 1.12 -2.58
N PHE A 557 -0.81 0.80 -3.87
CA PHE A 557 -0.58 -0.54 -4.47
C PHE A 557 -1.62 -1.63 -4.16
N GLY A 558 -2.38 -2.05 -5.16
CA GLY A 558 -3.10 -3.33 -5.20
C GLY A 558 -4.21 -3.55 -4.16
N MET A 559 -4.33 -2.68 -3.16
CA MET A 559 -5.48 -2.62 -2.26
C MET A 559 -6.59 -1.80 -2.91
N ASN A 560 -7.82 -2.06 -2.50
CA ASN A 560 -8.96 -1.27 -2.94
C ASN A 560 -8.89 0.14 -2.35
N ASP A 561 -9.28 1.15 -3.14
CA ASP A 561 -9.48 2.50 -2.65
C ASP A 561 -10.46 2.48 -1.46
N ARG A 562 -10.14 3.23 -0.40
CA ARG A 562 -10.98 3.29 0.80
C ARG A 562 -11.96 4.47 0.67
N LEU A 563 -13.26 4.21 0.83
CA LEU A 563 -14.24 5.29 0.97
C LEU A 563 -13.99 6.00 2.31
N LEU A 564 -13.82 7.32 2.26
CA LEU A 564 -13.65 8.17 3.43
C LEU A 564 -14.99 8.72 3.91
N GLY A 565 -15.92 8.98 3.00
CA GLY A 565 -17.29 9.38 3.31
C GLY A 565 -18.06 9.79 2.06
N GLU A 566 -19.38 9.94 2.22
CA GLU A 566 -20.33 10.18 1.14
C GLU A 566 -21.31 11.31 1.46
N ALA A 567 -21.66 12.11 0.46
CA ALA A 567 -22.75 13.08 0.52
C ALA A 567 -23.68 12.92 -0.69
N ARG A 568 -24.98 13.08 -0.47
CA ARG A 568 -26.01 12.99 -1.51
C ARG A 568 -26.83 14.28 -1.59
N LEU A 569 -27.00 14.79 -2.79
CA LEU A 569 -27.88 15.92 -3.12
C LEU A 569 -28.98 15.43 -4.07
N GLY A 570 -30.23 15.76 -3.80
CA GLY A 570 -31.34 15.31 -4.63
C GLY A 570 -32.70 15.62 -4.03
N SER A 571 -33.76 15.38 -4.82
CA SER A 571 -35.14 15.63 -4.38
C SER A 571 -35.70 14.52 -3.47
N LYS A 572 -35.20 13.28 -3.63
CA LYS A 572 -35.48 12.16 -2.71
C LYS A 572 -34.52 12.23 -1.53
N GLY A 573 -35.04 12.49 -0.33
CA GLY A 573 -34.28 12.41 0.92
C GLY A 573 -33.72 11.00 1.11
N GLY A 574 -32.55 10.90 1.74
CA GLY A 574 -31.88 9.63 2.03
C GLY A 574 -32.75 8.67 2.84
N ALA A 575 -32.49 7.37 2.67
CA ALA A 575 -33.17 6.31 3.40
C ALA A 575 -33.05 6.48 4.92
N ALA A 576 -34.13 6.11 5.61
CA ALA A 576 -34.39 6.18 7.05
C ALA A 576 -33.16 6.06 7.97
N GLY A 577 -32.94 7.09 8.81
CA GLY A 577 -31.96 7.00 9.90
C GLY A 577 -31.70 8.29 10.69
N CYS A 578 -31.90 9.48 10.12
CA CYS A 578 -31.73 10.74 10.86
C CYS A 578 -32.56 11.88 10.22
N PRO A 579 -33.46 12.55 10.96
CA PRO A 579 -34.42 13.52 10.38
C PRO A 579 -33.77 14.84 9.88
N ASP A 580 -32.57 15.19 10.34
CA ASP A 580 -32.03 16.54 10.10
C ASP A 580 -31.07 16.66 8.91
N SER A 581 -30.32 15.62 8.52
CA SER A 581 -29.34 15.72 7.42
C SER A 581 -29.99 15.66 6.02
N GLY A 582 -31.12 14.96 5.91
CA GLY A 582 -31.88 14.85 4.67
C GLY A 582 -32.54 16.15 4.23
N SER A 583 -32.87 17.04 5.18
CA SER A 583 -33.55 18.31 4.91
C SER A 583 -32.60 19.36 4.33
N GLN A 584 -31.39 19.49 4.91
CA GLN A 584 -30.39 20.46 4.48
C GLN A 584 -29.91 20.20 3.04
N SER A 585 -29.62 18.95 2.71
CA SER A 585 -29.14 18.54 1.38
C SER A 585 -30.20 18.78 0.30
N LYS A 586 -31.48 18.58 0.62
CA LYS A 586 -32.61 18.85 -0.28
C LYS A 586 -32.80 20.34 -0.54
N LEU A 587 -32.72 21.16 0.51
CA LEU A 587 -32.81 22.63 0.40
C LEU A 587 -31.66 23.20 -0.43
N GLN A 588 -30.45 22.70 -0.20
CA GLN A 588 -29.25 23.05 -0.97
C GLN A 588 -29.41 22.69 -2.45
N TRP A 589 -29.88 21.47 -2.76
CA TRP A 589 -30.16 21.06 -4.14
C TRP A 589 -31.21 21.94 -4.82
N HIS A 590 -32.31 22.24 -4.11
CA HIS A 590 -33.36 23.12 -4.63
C HIS A 590 -32.82 24.52 -4.93
N ARG A 591 -31.98 25.09 -4.06
CA ARG A 591 -31.36 26.40 -4.24
C ARG A 591 -30.54 26.48 -5.53
N VAL A 592 -29.75 25.44 -5.82
CA VAL A 592 -28.96 25.35 -7.07
C VAL A 592 -29.88 25.35 -8.30
N LEU A 593 -31.02 24.66 -8.23
CA LEU A 593 -31.95 24.56 -9.36
C LEU A 593 -32.85 25.79 -9.53
N SER A 594 -33.18 26.50 -8.45
CA SER A 594 -34.02 27.71 -8.48
C SER A 594 -33.27 28.97 -8.92
N SER A 595 -31.94 28.95 -8.88
CA SER A 595 -31.08 30.09 -9.23
C SER A 595 -30.18 29.74 -10.42
N PRO A 596 -30.75 29.50 -11.63
CA PRO A 596 -29.96 29.20 -12.81
C PRO A 596 -29.02 30.36 -13.13
N ASN A 597 -27.89 30.04 -13.74
CA ASN A 597 -26.80 30.94 -14.09
C ASN A 597 -26.08 31.64 -12.91
N LEU A 598 -26.44 31.32 -11.66
CA LEU A 598 -25.78 31.78 -10.44
C LEU A 598 -25.02 30.65 -9.74
N TRP A 599 -23.92 31.00 -9.09
CA TRP A 599 -23.15 30.06 -8.26
C TRP A 599 -23.76 29.98 -6.86
N THR A 600 -23.92 28.76 -6.35
CA THR A 600 -24.38 28.48 -4.99
C THR A 600 -23.32 27.71 -4.22
N ASP A 601 -22.89 28.23 -3.08
CA ASP A 601 -21.91 27.59 -2.20
C ASP A 601 -22.60 26.70 -1.16
N MET A 602 -22.05 25.52 -0.92
CA MET A 602 -22.62 24.50 -0.05
C MET A 602 -21.51 23.77 0.71
N THR A 603 -21.78 23.47 1.99
CA THR A 603 -20.98 22.56 2.80
C THR A 603 -21.81 21.30 3.04
N LEU A 604 -21.25 20.15 2.67
CA LEU A 604 -21.90 18.85 2.79
C LEU A 604 -21.24 18.05 3.89
N VAL A 605 -22.04 17.48 4.79
CA VAL A 605 -21.55 16.52 5.79
C VAL A 605 -21.33 15.18 5.11
N LEU A 606 -20.17 14.58 5.32
CA LEU A 606 -19.83 13.26 4.81
C LEU A 606 -20.27 12.21 5.83
N HIS A 607 -21.03 11.22 5.36
CA HIS A 607 -21.48 10.08 6.13
C HIS A 607 -20.66 8.83 5.83
#